data_AF-H8Z9T7-F1
#
_entry.id   AF-H8Z9T7-F1
#
_cell.length_a   1.000
_cell.length_b   1.000
_cell.length_c   1.000
_cell.angle_alpha   90.00
_cell.angle_beta   90.00
_cell.angle_gamma   90.00
#
_symmetry.space_group_name_H-M   'P 1'
#
loop_
_entity.id
_entity.type
_entity.pdbx_description
1 polymer ?
#
loop_
_entity_poly.entity_id
_entity_poly.type
_entity_poly.pdbx_seq_one_letter_code
_entity_poly.pdbx_strand_id
1 'polypeptide(L)'
;MDSLSQLSISEISQRIVDIQENTKENTTAMCTELKDHMLARHNDHATLRKDCKEIAEQVTALVEEYKSEGKKERDRVVKRVISQKLEILVDSIMHQENRLKGGLIKNKREYFEVSKEIISTIIETIGKVLDVAITSHMFYPFVIKMSRKLSLLSMASGSFIPVTYYPMHMMSQMSKISSSSVPVQPVPENAIKVTDRYIISNVYNDYVMNNCLDIIGECIKQYANSLSFPEYSAYIVVELKRIRNSQNKCSSWVNSKIEAIIKAVKAHTERIQSIREGITSTDVSTIRKVEEKIPAFQMNIE
;
A
#
# COMPACT_ATOMS: atom_id res chain seq x y z
N MET A 1 -3.20 23.36 29.50
CA MET A 1 -1.86 22.93 29.06
C MET A 1 -2.02 21.52 28.52
N ASP A 2 -1.91 21.37 27.20
CA ASP A 2 -2.52 20.28 26.43
C ASP A 2 -2.07 18.88 26.84
N SER A 3 -2.98 18.12 27.46
CA SER A 3 -2.76 16.70 27.82
C SER A 3 -2.50 15.81 26.60
N LEU A 4 -2.83 16.27 25.39
CA LEU A 4 -2.57 15.56 24.14
C LEU A 4 -1.10 15.66 23.72
N SER A 5 -0.43 16.80 23.98
CA SER A 5 0.94 17.09 23.53
C SER A 5 2.01 16.12 24.05
N GLN A 6 1.70 15.42 25.14
CA GLN A 6 2.58 14.45 25.79
C GLN A 6 2.32 12.99 25.38
N LEU A 7 1.27 12.72 24.61
CA LEU A 7 0.91 11.34 24.26
C LEU A 7 1.88 10.78 23.22
N SER A 8 2.36 9.56 23.49
CA SER A 8 3.15 8.74 22.58
C SER A 8 2.30 8.23 21.40
N ILE A 9 2.95 7.85 20.30
CA ILE A 9 2.29 7.17 19.19
C ILE A 9 1.58 5.89 19.63
N SER A 10 2.14 5.19 20.63
CA SER A 10 1.54 3.99 21.22
C SER A 10 0.21 4.28 21.91
N GLU A 11 0.15 5.33 22.73
CA GLU A 11 -1.07 5.72 23.45
C GLU A 11 -2.14 6.24 22.49
N ILE A 12 -1.77 7.08 21.52
CA ILE A 12 -2.70 7.60 20.51
C ILE A 12 -3.28 6.45 19.67
N SER A 13 -2.44 5.51 19.24
CA SER A 13 -2.88 4.37 18.45
C SER A 13 -3.84 3.47 19.23
N GLN A 14 -3.55 3.22 20.51
CA GLN A 14 -4.43 2.44 21.38
C GLN A 14 -5.79 3.14 21.55
N ARG A 15 -5.79 4.44 21.84
CA ARG A 15 -7.04 5.22 21.97
C ARG A 15 -7.87 5.20 20.70
N ILE A 16 -7.25 5.31 19.53
CA ILE A 16 -7.95 5.23 18.24
C ILE A 16 -8.59 3.85 18.07
N VAL A 17 -7.87 2.77 18.38
CA VAL A 17 -8.41 1.41 18.31
C VAL A 17 -9.59 1.24 19.28
N ASP A 18 -9.46 1.73 20.52
CA ASP A 18 -10.52 1.67 21.53
C ASP A 18 -11.77 2.46 21.07
N ILE A 19 -11.58 3.62 20.44
CA ILE A 19 -12.66 4.42 19.88
C ILE A 19 -13.33 3.68 18.72
N GLN A 20 -12.57 3.11 17.79
CA GLN A 20 -13.11 2.36 16.64
C GLN A 20 -13.88 1.10 17.04
N GLU A 21 -13.56 0.51 18.19
CA GLU A 21 -14.29 -0.63 18.76
C GLU A 21 -15.59 -0.22 19.46
N ASN A 22 -15.73 1.06 19.80
CA ASN A 22 -16.94 1.62 20.41
C ASN A 22 -17.89 2.18 19.34
N THR A 23 -19.03 1.53 19.12
CA THR A 23 -20.02 1.80 18.06
C THR A 23 -20.84 3.10 18.25
N LYS A 24 -20.20 4.26 18.41
CA LYS A 24 -20.87 5.55 18.66
C LYS A 24 -20.80 6.51 17.46
N GLU A 25 -21.80 7.38 17.32
CA GLU A 25 -21.97 8.31 16.18
C GLU A 25 -20.87 9.38 16.04
N ASN A 26 -19.98 9.57 17.02
CA ASN A 26 -18.91 10.59 16.98
C ASN A 26 -17.48 10.02 16.80
N THR A 27 -17.37 8.75 16.42
CA THR A 27 -16.11 7.99 16.36
C THR A 27 -15.09 8.58 15.37
N THR A 28 -15.57 9.04 14.20
CA THR A 28 -14.69 9.55 13.13
C THR A 28 -14.03 10.86 13.50
N ALA A 29 -14.78 11.82 14.05
CA ALA A 29 -14.24 13.13 14.43
C ALA A 29 -13.17 13.00 15.53
N MET A 30 -13.42 12.16 16.54
CA MET A 30 -12.47 11.90 17.62
C MET A 30 -11.18 11.23 17.12
N CYS A 31 -11.29 10.29 16.18
CA CYS A 31 -10.11 9.67 15.56
C CYS A 31 -9.31 10.69 14.74
N THR A 32 -9.99 11.58 14.01
CA THR A 32 -9.34 12.64 13.22
C THR A 32 -8.58 13.60 14.11
N GLU A 33 -9.18 14.07 15.22
CA GLU A 33 -8.52 14.97 16.17
C GLU A 33 -7.22 14.35 16.73
N LEU A 34 -7.26 13.08 17.12
CA LEU A 34 -6.07 12.36 17.61
C LEU A 34 -4.99 12.23 16.54
N LYS A 35 -5.38 11.99 15.28
CA LYS A 35 -4.45 11.94 14.15
C LYS A 35 -3.83 13.30 13.87
N ASP A 36 -4.63 14.36 13.80
CA ASP A 36 -4.17 15.72 13.53
C ASP A 36 -3.17 16.19 14.59
N HIS A 37 -3.44 15.89 15.86
CA HIS A 37 -2.50 16.12 16.94
C HIS A 37 -1.16 15.40 16.69
N MET A 38 -1.22 14.14 16.23
CA MET A 38 -0.02 13.36 15.95
C MET A 38 0.76 13.91 14.75
N LEU A 39 0.07 14.33 13.69
CA LEU A 39 0.68 15.01 12.54
C LEU A 39 1.39 16.30 12.98
N ALA A 40 0.77 17.07 13.89
CA ALA A 40 1.35 18.29 14.42
C ALA A 40 2.64 18.04 15.21
N ARG A 41 2.69 17.00 16.07
CA ARG A 41 3.91 16.60 16.80
C ARG A 41 5.00 16.13 15.85
N HIS A 42 4.65 15.38 14.80
CA HIS A 42 5.59 14.93 13.77
C HIS A 42 6.07 16.04 12.82
N ASN A 43 5.63 17.29 13.00
CA ASN A 43 6.29 18.43 12.37
C ASN A 43 7.71 18.63 12.89
N ASP A 44 8.02 18.14 14.09
CA ASP A 44 9.39 17.93 14.52
C ASP A 44 9.94 16.62 13.93
N HIS A 45 10.95 16.77 13.09
CA HIS A 45 11.59 15.69 12.33
C HIS A 45 12.37 14.73 13.22
N ALA A 46 12.97 15.23 14.29
CA ALA A 46 13.67 14.39 15.25
C ALA A 46 12.69 13.46 15.97
N THR A 47 11.52 13.99 16.36
CA THR A 47 10.44 13.20 16.95
C THR A 47 9.89 12.16 15.97
N LEU A 48 9.56 12.53 14.73
CA LEU A 48 9.09 11.56 13.73
C LEU A 48 10.13 10.45 13.50
N ARG A 49 11.41 10.79 13.37
CA ARG A 49 12.50 9.81 13.22
C ARG A 49 12.58 8.85 14.40
N LYS A 50 12.47 9.37 15.62
CA LYS A 50 12.49 8.56 16.85
C LYS A 50 11.32 7.58 16.87
N ASP A 51 10.10 8.07 16.65
CA ASP A 51 8.89 7.23 16.68
C ASP A 51 8.95 6.16 15.56
N CYS A 52 9.50 6.49 14.37
CA CYS A 52 9.73 5.49 13.31
C CYS A 52 10.70 4.38 13.73
N LYS A 53 11.81 4.73 14.40
CA LYS A 53 12.80 3.75 14.88
C LYS A 53 12.23 2.85 15.98
N GLU A 54 11.53 3.43 16.95
CA GLU A 54 10.90 2.66 18.03
C GLU A 54 9.91 1.63 17.48
N ILE A 55 9.06 2.03 16.52
CA ILE A 55 8.12 1.10 15.90
C ILE A 55 8.83 0.07 15.01
N ALA A 56 9.91 0.44 14.31
CA ALA A 56 10.70 -0.50 13.53
C ALA A 56 11.36 -1.58 14.40
N GLU A 57 11.90 -1.21 15.56
CA GLU A 57 12.47 -2.13 16.55
C GLU A 57 11.39 -3.06 17.11
N GLN A 58 10.24 -2.50 17.53
CA GLN A 58 9.10 -3.28 18.02
C GLN A 58 8.62 -4.31 16.99
N VAL A 59 8.41 -3.89 15.74
CA VAL A 59 7.96 -4.78 14.66
C VAL A 59 9.01 -5.85 14.38
N THR A 60 10.29 -5.48 14.37
CA THR A 60 11.37 -6.44 14.12
C THR A 60 11.38 -7.53 15.20
N ALA A 61 11.25 -7.17 16.47
CA ALA A 61 11.15 -8.15 17.57
C ALA A 61 9.97 -9.11 17.38
N LEU A 62 8.77 -8.57 17.12
CA LEU A 62 7.56 -9.38 16.89
C LEU A 62 7.70 -10.33 15.69
N VAL A 63 8.37 -9.88 14.62
CA VAL A 63 8.59 -10.70 13.42
C VAL A 63 9.60 -11.82 13.68
N GLU A 64 10.64 -11.58 14.47
CA GLU A 64 11.57 -12.63 14.88
C GLU A 64 10.90 -13.66 15.81
N GLU A 65 10.03 -13.22 16.73
CA GLU A 65 9.18 -14.12 17.53
C GLU A 65 8.26 -14.96 16.64
N TYR A 66 7.67 -14.37 15.59
CA TYR A 66 6.89 -15.11 14.60
C TYR A 66 7.72 -16.15 13.84
N LYS A 67 8.97 -15.84 13.48
CA LYS A 67 9.85 -16.79 12.80
C LYS A 67 10.23 -17.96 13.70
N SER A 68 10.35 -17.77 15.01
CA SER A 68 10.71 -18.83 15.95
C SER A 68 9.52 -19.69 16.39
N GLU A 69 8.36 -19.07 16.70
CA GLU A 69 7.18 -19.76 17.24
C GLU A 69 6.12 -20.11 16.19
N GLY A 70 6.27 -19.58 14.98
CA GLY A 70 5.40 -19.86 13.84
C GLY A 70 4.02 -19.22 13.96
N LYS A 71 2.98 -19.97 13.57
CA LYS A 71 1.62 -19.44 13.32
C LYS A 71 0.96 -18.76 14.54
N LYS A 72 1.38 -19.07 15.77
CA LYS A 72 0.76 -18.53 17.00
C LYS A 72 0.99 -17.02 17.17
N GLU A 73 2.14 -16.53 16.74
CA GLU A 73 2.56 -15.13 16.96
C GLU A 73 2.14 -14.19 15.82
N ARG A 74 1.59 -14.71 14.72
CA ARG A 74 1.14 -13.91 13.56
C ARG A 74 0.14 -12.82 13.98
N ASP A 75 -0.82 -13.17 14.81
CA ASP A 75 -1.88 -12.25 15.26
C ASP A 75 -1.32 -11.06 16.08
N ARG A 76 -0.16 -11.23 16.72
CA ARG A 76 0.52 -10.16 17.45
C ARG A 76 1.25 -9.22 16.49
N VAL A 77 1.91 -9.75 15.46
CA VAL A 77 2.55 -8.96 14.40
C VAL A 77 1.52 -8.08 13.68
N VAL A 78 0.35 -8.64 13.35
CA VAL A 78 -0.73 -7.95 12.61
C VAL A 78 -1.81 -7.40 13.54
N LYS A 79 -1.44 -7.06 14.79
CA LYS A 79 -2.40 -6.53 15.77
C LYS A 79 -2.91 -5.14 15.34
N ARG A 80 -4.17 -4.84 15.68
CA ARG A 80 -4.83 -3.53 15.40
C ARG A 80 -3.99 -2.32 15.77
N VAL A 81 -3.36 -2.35 16.94
CA VAL A 81 -2.52 -1.26 17.42
C VAL A 81 -1.28 -1.08 16.55
N ILE A 82 -0.65 -2.17 16.10
CA ILE A 82 0.51 -2.10 15.18
C ILE A 82 0.06 -1.53 13.83
N SER A 83 -1.05 -2.00 13.27
CA SER A 83 -1.64 -1.43 12.05
C SER A 83 -1.86 0.08 12.20
N GLN A 84 -2.47 0.50 13.31
CA GLN A 84 -2.79 1.90 13.55
C GLN A 84 -1.54 2.77 13.69
N LYS A 85 -0.49 2.26 14.35
CA LYS A 85 0.83 2.92 14.42
C LYS A 85 1.42 3.14 13.03
N LEU A 86 1.45 2.09 12.20
CA LEU A 86 2.00 2.16 10.85
C LEU A 86 1.22 3.15 9.97
N GLU A 87 -0.11 3.16 10.06
CA GLU A 87 -0.95 4.12 9.34
C GLU A 87 -0.63 5.56 9.71
N ILE A 88 -0.51 5.85 11.01
CA ILE A 88 -0.16 7.18 11.50
C ILE A 88 1.21 7.61 10.98
N LEU A 89 2.20 6.72 10.96
CA LEU A 89 3.54 7.04 10.46
C LEU A 89 3.52 7.33 8.96
N VAL A 90 2.78 6.56 8.15
CA VAL A 90 2.61 6.85 6.72
C VAL A 90 1.92 8.20 6.53
N ASP A 91 0.83 8.46 7.24
CA ASP A 91 0.09 9.72 7.15
C ASP A 91 0.99 10.91 7.56
N SER A 92 1.85 10.71 8.56
CA SER A 92 2.83 11.72 9.02
C SER A 92 3.88 12.02 7.97
N ILE A 93 4.43 11.00 7.30
CA ILE A 93 5.40 11.18 6.22
C ILE A 93 4.73 11.88 5.03
N MET A 94 3.53 11.45 4.63
CA MET A 94 2.77 12.11 3.56
C MET A 94 2.49 13.59 3.90
N HIS A 95 2.18 13.90 5.16
CA HIS A 95 2.01 15.27 5.62
C HIS A 95 3.31 16.08 5.47
N GLN A 96 4.47 15.52 5.82
CA GLN A 96 5.76 16.17 5.62
C GLN A 96 6.08 16.40 4.13
N GLU A 97 5.82 15.43 3.25
CA GLU A 97 6.02 15.57 1.81
C GLU A 97 5.12 16.66 1.20
N ASN A 98 3.89 16.78 1.67
CA ASN A 98 2.98 17.86 1.26
C ASN A 98 3.48 19.23 1.75
N ARG A 99 4.00 19.32 2.98
CA ARG A 99 4.63 20.56 3.51
C ARG A 99 5.87 20.95 2.70
N LEU A 100 6.68 19.97 2.27
CA LEU A 100 7.84 20.21 1.40
C LEU A 100 7.40 20.80 0.06
N LYS A 101 6.40 20.19 -0.60
CA LYS A 101 5.83 20.65 -1.87
C LYS A 101 5.21 22.05 -1.75
N GLY A 102 4.58 22.34 -0.60
CA GLY A 102 4.04 23.66 -0.28
C GLY A 102 5.08 24.72 0.12
N GLY A 103 6.37 24.39 0.14
CA GLY A 103 7.43 25.35 0.49
C GLY A 103 7.48 25.71 1.99
N LEU A 104 6.81 24.96 2.86
CA LEU A 104 6.74 25.20 4.31
C LEU A 104 7.99 24.72 5.07
N ILE A 105 8.91 24.03 4.37
CA ILE A 105 10.14 23.48 4.93
C ILE A 105 11.32 24.35 4.50
N LYS A 106 11.91 25.04 5.48
CA LYS A 106 12.98 26.02 5.26
C LYS A 106 14.31 25.36 4.89
N ASN A 107 14.74 24.32 5.62
CA ASN A 107 15.98 23.60 5.36
C ASN A 107 15.73 22.33 4.51
N LYS A 108 15.65 22.50 3.20
CA LYS A 108 15.36 21.37 2.28
C LYS A 108 16.45 20.31 2.28
N ARG A 109 17.73 20.68 2.42
CA ARG A 109 18.85 19.74 2.32
C ARG A 109 18.84 18.76 3.49
N GLU A 110 18.78 19.28 4.71
CA GLU A 110 18.68 18.47 5.93
C GLU A 110 17.41 17.61 5.92
N TYR A 111 16.28 18.20 5.46
CA TYR A 111 15.04 17.45 5.27
C TYR A 111 15.24 16.22 4.39
N PHE A 112 15.88 16.37 3.21
CA PHE A 112 16.04 15.25 2.28
C PHE A 112 16.91 14.11 2.84
N GLU A 113 17.94 14.44 3.61
CA GLU A 113 18.81 13.44 4.23
C GLU A 113 18.03 12.65 5.30
N VAL A 114 17.29 13.34 6.17
CA VAL A 114 16.51 12.72 7.25
C VAL A 114 15.27 12.00 6.71
N SER A 115 14.55 12.60 5.76
CA SER A 115 13.32 12.04 5.20
C SER A 115 13.58 10.72 4.47
N LYS A 116 14.72 10.61 3.76
CA LYS A 116 15.10 9.37 3.09
C LYS A 116 15.29 8.20 4.08
N GLU A 117 15.95 8.44 5.21
CA GLU A 117 16.09 7.45 6.28
C GLU A 117 14.73 7.03 6.85
N ILE A 118 13.87 8.02 7.15
CA ILE A 118 12.53 7.79 7.70
C ILE A 118 11.68 6.96 6.72
N ILE A 119 11.63 7.38 5.45
CA ILE A 119 10.87 6.72 4.39
C ILE A 119 11.35 5.28 4.21
N SER A 120 12.66 5.05 4.08
CA SER A 120 13.22 3.69 3.95
C SER A 120 12.85 2.82 5.15
N THR A 121 13.02 3.35 6.36
CA THR A 121 12.71 2.65 7.62
C THR A 121 11.25 2.20 7.67
N ILE A 122 10.31 3.07 7.28
CA ILE A 122 8.89 2.75 7.29
C ILE A 122 8.49 1.79 6.17
N ILE A 123 9.08 1.93 4.97
CA ILE A 123 8.86 0.97 3.89
C ILE A 123 9.31 -0.42 4.31
N GLU A 124 10.51 -0.56 4.88
CA GLU A 124 11.04 -1.83 5.37
C GLU A 124 10.19 -2.41 6.51
N THR A 125 9.77 -1.56 7.45
CA THR A 125 8.95 -1.97 8.59
C THR A 125 7.59 -2.49 8.15
N ILE A 126 6.91 -1.77 7.25
CA ILE A 126 5.63 -2.22 6.68
C ILE A 126 5.83 -3.49 5.86
N GLY A 127 6.90 -3.57 5.07
CA GLY A 127 7.26 -4.77 4.30
C GLY A 127 7.35 -6.02 5.19
N LYS A 128 8.06 -5.93 6.33
CA LYS A 128 8.15 -7.03 7.30
C LYS A 128 6.77 -7.50 7.81
N VAL A 129 5.87 -6.57 8.14
CA VAL A 129 4.52 -6.92 8.61
C VAL A 129 3.68 -7.51 7.48
N LEU A 130 3.79 -6.96 6.27
CA LEU A 130 3.10 -7.47 5.08
C LEU A 130 3.55 -8.89 4.71
N ASP A 131 4.84 -9.18 4.79
CA ASP A 131 5.40 -10.50 4.52
C ASP A 131 4.88 -11.57 5.48
N VAL A 132 4.61 -11.20 6.74
CA VAL A 132 3.94 -12.07 7.71
C VAL A 132 2.45 -12.21 7.39
N ALA A 133 1.76 -11.08 7.15
CA ALA A 133 0.31 -11.04 6.94
C ALA A 133 -0.12 -11.80 5.68
N ILE A 134 0.63 -11.68 4.58
CA ILE A 134 0.27 -12.28 3.29
C ILE A 134 0.29 -13.82 3.29
N THR A 135 0.92 -14.44 4.30
CA THR A 135 0.92 -15.90 4.48
C THR A 135 -0.44 -16.49 4.88
N SER A 136 -1.46 -15.65 5.11
CA SER A 136 -2.80 -16.09 5.47
C SER A 136 -3.88 -15.25 4.82
N HIS A 137 -4.81 -15.94 4.14
CA HIS A 137 -5.95 -15.29 3.48
C HIS A 137 -6.81 -14.47 4.45
N MET A 138 -6.81 -14.78 5.76
CA MET A 138 -7.57 -14.02 6.76
C MET A 138 -7.15 -12.55 6.81
N PHE A 139 -5.88 -12.24 6.55
CA PHE A 139 -5.29 -10.91 6.73
C PHE A 139 -5.21 -10.09 5.44
N TYR A 140 -5.77 -10.57 4.32
CA TYR A 140 -5.76 -9.81 3.07
C TYR A 140 -6.42 -8.42 3.14
N PRO A 141 -7.44 -8.15 3.99
CA PRO A 141 -7.96 -6.79 4.15
C PRO A 141 -6.88 -5.82 4.65
N PHE A 142 -6.06 -6.26 5.62
CA PHE A 142 -4.91 -5.49 6.09
C PHE A 142 -3.85 -5.31 5.00
N VAL A 143 -3.50 -6.38 4.26
CA VAL A 143 -2.52 -6.31 3.17
C VAL A 143 -2.96 -5.33 2.09
N ILE A 144 -4.24 -5.35 1.70
CA ILE A 144 -4.85 -4.41 0.75
C ILE A 144 -4.73 -2.97 1.27
N LYS A 145 -5.12 -2.72 2.52
CA LYS A 145 -5.08 -1.39 3.14
C LYS A 145 -3.66 -0.82 3.15
N MET A 146 -2.68 -1.61 3.58
CA MET A 146 -1.28 -1.18 3.62
C MET A 146 -0.66 -1.06 2.24
N SER A 147 -1.03 -1.91 1.28
CA SER A 147 -0.58 -1.79 -0.12
C SER A 147 -1.01 -0.44 -0.72
N ARG A 148 -2.26 -0.01 -0.48
CA ARG A 148 -2.73 1.32 -0.89
C ARG A 148 -1.93 2.45 -0.24
N LYS A 149 -1.68 2.35 1.08
CA LYS A 149 -0.87 3.33 1.81
C LYS A 149 0.56 3.42 1.27
N LEU A 150 1.20 2.29 0.95
CA LEU A 150 2.51 2.26 0.30
C LEU A 150 2.49 2.85 -1.11
N SER A 151 1.45 2.59 -1.90
CA SER A 151 1.27 3.20 -3.22
C SER A 151 1.21 4.72 -3.13
N LEU A 152 0.39 5.25 -2.21
CA LEU A 152 0.30 6.68 -1.94
C LEU A 152 1.62 7.26 -1.44
N LEU A 153 2.33 6.56 -0.56
CA LEU A 153 3.63 6.99 -0.07
C LEU A 153 4.67 7.04 -1.20
N SER A 154 4.66 6.07 -2.11
CA SER A 154 5.49 6.06 -3.31
C SER A 154 5.23 7.31 -4.16
N MET A 155 3.96 7.63 -4.42
CA MET A 155 3.59 8.86 -5.15
C MET A 155 4.01 10.14 -4.43
N ALA A 156 3.81 10.19 -3.10
CA ALA A 156 4.10 11.37 -2.31
C ALA A 156 5.61 11.68 -2.28
N SER A 157 6.42 10.65 -2.00
CA SER A 157 7.87 10.74 -1.80
C SER A 157 8.69 10.63 -3.10
N GLY A 158 8.10 10.14 -4.18
CA GLY A 158 8.82 9.80 -5.41
C GLY A 158 9.73 8.57 -5.30
N SER A 159 9.67 7.84 -4.17
CA SER A 159 10.42 6.60 -3.97
C SER A 159 9.70 5.44 -4.64
N PHE A 160 10.38 4.70 -5.52
CA PHE A 160 9.81 3.50 -6.12
C PHE A 160 9.59 2.42 -5.05
N ILE A 161 8.33 1.98 -4.90
CA ILE A 161 7.95 0.86 -4.04
C ILE A 161 7.26 -0.19 -4.91
N PRO A 162 7.75 -1.44 -4.98
CA PRO A 162 7.20 -2.50 -5.82
C PRO A 162 5.92 -3.12 -5.21
N VAL A 163 4.91 -2.29 -4.95
CA VAL A 163 3.66 -2.67 -4.27
C VAL A 163 2.91 -3.79 -4.99
N THR A 164 3.02 -3.88 -6.33
CA THR A 164 2.30 -4.85 -7.16
C THR A 164 2.58 -6.32 -6.83
N TYR A 165 3.68 -6.61 -6.13
CA TYR A 165 3.98 -7.95 -5.63
C TYR A 165 2.85 -8.52 -4.76
N TYR A 166 2.35 -7.74 -3.80
CA TYR A 166 1.32 -8.17 -2.86
C TYR A 166 -0.03 -8.50 -3.51
N PRO A 167 -0.65 -7.62 -4.34
CA PRO A 167 -1.91 -7.95 -5.00
C PRO A 167 -1.76 -9.12 -5.99
N MET A 168 -0.64 -9.26 -6.70
CA MET A 168 -0.41 -10.42 -7.57
C MET A 168 -0.37 -11.73 -6.78
N HIS A 169 0.33 -11.75 -5.65
CA HIS A 169 0.38 -12.90 -4.78
C HIS A 169 -1.03 -13.24 -4.25
N MET A 170 -1.77 -12.26 -3.73
CA MET A 170 -3.13 -12.47 -3.22
C MET A 170 -4.06 -13.02 -4.30
N MET A 171 -4.06 -12.44 -5.50
CA MET A 171 -4.86 -12.94 -6.63
C MET A 171 -4.48 -14.38 -7.01
N SER A 172 -3.18 -14.69 -7.06
CA SER A 172 -2.69 -16.04 -7.36
C SER A 172 -3.12 -17.08 -6.32
N GLN A 173 -3.17 -16.72 -5.02
CA GLN A 173 -3.68 -17.64 -4.00
C GLN A 173 -5.20 -17.75 -4.06
N MET A 174 -5.92 -16.63 -4.21
CA MET A 174 -7.39 -16.66 -4.31
C MET A 174 -7.88 -17.40 -5.54
N SER A 175 -7.14 -17.38 -6.66
CA SER A 175 -7.48 -18.16 -7.86
C SER A 175 -7.29 -19.67 -7.67
N LYS A 176 -6.70 -20.13 -6.56
CA LYS A 176 -6.59 -21.57 -6.22
C LYS A 176 -7.76 -22.05 -5.36
N ILE A 177 -8.55 -21.14 -4.79
CA ILE A 177 -9.65 -21.47 -3.87
C ILE A 177 -10.94 -21.63 -4.67
N SER A 178 -11.63 -22.77 -4.49
CA SER A 178 -13.00 -22.93 -4.95
C SER A 178 -13.95 -22.19 -4.02
N SER A 179 -14.46 -21.05 -4.45
CA SER A 179 -15.36 -20.22 -3.65
C SER A 179 -16.79 -20.76 -3.67
N SER A 180 -17.50 -20.52 -2.57
CA SER A 180 -18.86 -20.95 -2.29
C SER A 180 -19.81 -19.76 -2.32
N SER A 181 -21.06 -20.01 -2.72
CA SER A 181 -22.14 -19.03 -2.75
C SER A 181 -22.77 -18.76 -1.37
N VAL A 182 -22.09 -19.14 -0.28
CA VAL A 182 -22.61 -18.93 1.08
C VAL A 182 -22.80 -17.43 1.30
N PRO A 183 -24.01 -16.98 1.66
CA PRO A 183 -24.26 -15.58 1.93
C PRO A 183 -23.49 -15.16 3.18
N VAL A 184 -22.61 -14.19 3.01
CA VAL A 184 -21.88 -13.47 4.06
C VAL A 184 -22.03 -11.98 3.79
N GLN A 185 -21.91 -11.17 4.84
CA GLN A 185 -21.94 -9.72 4.69
C GLN A 185 -20.70 -9.23 3.93
N PRO A 186 -20.73 -8.03 3.34
CA PRO A 186 -19.52 -7.40 2.79
C PRO A 186 -18.42 -7.26 3.84
N VAL A 187 -17.16 -7.33 3.40
CA VAL A 187 -16.00 -7.12 4.28
C VAL A 187 -16.04 -5.69 4.83
N PRO A 188 -16.01 -5.49 6.16
CA PRO A 188 -15.96 -4.15 6.74
C PRO A 188 -14.71 -3.39 6.30
N GLU A 189 -14.84 -2.09 6.05
CA GLU A 189 -13.74 -1.24 5.57
C GLU A 189 -12.54 -1.20 6.52
N ASN A 190 -12.78 -1.25 7.83
CA ASN A 190 -11.76 -1.26 8.87
C ASN A 190 -11.30 -2.67 9.28
N ALA A 191 -11.70 -3.72 8.56
CA ALA A 191 -11.30 -5.07 8.87
C ALA A 191 -9.78 -5.26 8.71
N ILE A 192 -9.14 -5.80 9.75
CA ILE A 192 -7.74 -6.27 9.68
C ILE A 192 -7.69 -7.75 9.32
N LYS A 193 -8.63 -8.52 9.87
CA LYS A 193 -8.79 -9.94 9.58
C LYS A 193 -10.25 -10.31 9.42
N VAL A 194 -10.50 -11.37 8.66
CA VAL A 194 -11.81 -12.02 8.55
C VAL A 194 -11.77 -13.41 9.18
N THR A 195 -12.95 -14.01 9.39
CA THR A 195 -13.08 -15.40 9.84
C THR A 195 -12.92 -16.38 8.69
N ASP A 196 -12.64 -17.65 8.98
CA ASP A 196 -12.44 -18.68 7.94
C ASP A 196 -13.64 -18.84 7.00
N ARG A 197 -14.86 -18.60 7.50
CA ARG A 197 -16.09 -18.62 6.70
C ARG A 197 -16.07 -17.60 5.56
N TYR A 198 -15.45 -16.43 5.77
CA TYR A 198 -15.32 -15.44 4.70
C TYR A 198 -14.40 -15.92 3.60
N ILE A 199 -13.29 -16.59 3.92
CA ILE A 199 -12.22 -16.93 2.98
C ILE A 199 -12.74 -17.74 1.79
N ILE A 200 -13.68 -18.66 2.05
CA ILE A 200 -14.28 -19.53 1.03
C ILE A 200 -15.52 -18.92 0.37
N SER A 201 -15.87 -17.67 0.63
CA SER A 201 -17.06 -17.03 0.07
C SER A 201 -16.76 -16.30 -1.24
N ASN A 202 -17.73 -16.28 -2.17
CA ASN A 202 -17.64 -15.46 -3.38
C ASN A 202 -17.47 -13.96 -3.05
N VAL A 203 -18.19 -13.46 -2.04
CA VAL A 203 -18.12 -12.05 -1.60
C VAL A 203 -16.69 -11.65 -1.24
N TYR A 204 -15.98 -12.53 -0.52
CA TYR A 204 -14.60 -12.27 -0.14
C TYR A 204 -13.63 -12.40 -1.32
N ASN A 205 -13.82 -13.40 -2.17
CA ASN A 205 -13.02 -13.56 -3.39
C ASN A 205 -13.14 -12.32 -4.28
N ASP A 206 -14.36 -11.87 -4.55
CA ASP A 206 -14.63 -10.67 -5.35
C ASP A 206 -14.05 -9.41 -4.70
N TYR A 207 -14.18 -9.28 -3.37
CA TYR A 207 -13.53 -8.21 -2.61
C TYR A 207 -12.01 -8.20 -2.85
N VAL A 208 -11.31 -9.33 -2.63
CA VAL A 208 -9.86 -9.39 -2.81
C VAL A 208 -9.47 -9.11 -4.27
N MET A 209 -10.10 -9.78 -5.23
CA MET A 209 -9.78 -9.63 -6.65
C MET A 209 -9.98 -8.19 -7.13
N ASN A 210 -11.08 -7.54 -6.73
CA ASN A 210 -11.38 -6.18 -7.19
C ASN A 210 -10.35 -5.20 -6.63
N ASN A 211 -10.11 -5.25 -5.32
CA ASN A 211 -9.13 -4.38 -4.66
C ASN A 211 -7.71 -4.60 -5.22
N CYS A 212 -7.32 -5.84 -5.51
CA CYS A 212 -6.01 -6.14 -6.09
C CYS A 212 -5.87 -5.53 -7.50
N LEU A 213 -6.87 -5.72 -8.36
CA LEU A 213 -6.88 -5.15 -9.71
C LEU A 213 -6.87 -3.62 -9.71
N ASP A 214 -7.56 -2.99 -8.75
CA ASP A 214 -7.52 -1.53 -8.56
C ASP A 214 -6.12 -1.06 -8.19
N ILE A 215 -5.49 -1.68 -7.17
CA ILE A 215 -4.11 -1.34 -6.76
C ILE A 215 -3.13 -1.53 -7.93
N ILE A 216 -3.25 -2.62 -8.69
CA ILE A 216 -2.39 -2.88 -9.86
C ILE A 216 -2.59 -1.79 -10.91
N GLY A 217 -3.84 -1.43 -11.22
CA GLY A 217 -4.16 -0.36 -12.16
C GLY A 217 -3.61 1.00 -11.74
N GLU A 218 -3.72 1.34 -10.45
CA GLU A 218 -3.12 2.55 -9.87
C GLU A 218 -1.60 2.56 -10.00
N CYS A 219 -0.93 1.45 -9.67
CA CYS A 219 0.53 1.34 -9.79
C CYS A 219 0.99 1.45 -11.25
N ILE A 220 0.28 0.80 -12.19
CA ILE A 220 0.58 0.93 -13.62
C ILE A 220 0.48 2.38 -14.07
N LYS A 221 -0.62 3.06 -13.73
CA LYS A 221 -0.82 4.48 -14.05
C LYS A 221 0.28 5.37 -13.47
N GLN A 222 0.68 5.12 -12.23
CA GLN A 222 1.71 5.89 -11.54
C GLN A 222 3.04 5.89 -12.30
N TYR A 223 3.46 4.74 -12.83
CA TYR A 223 4.76 4.61 -13.52
C TYR A 223 4.65 4.68 -15.05
N ALA A 224 3.48 5.01 -15.58
CA ALA A 224 3.22 4.98 -17.03
C ALA A 224 3.98 6.04 -17.82
N ASN A 225 4.36 7.15 -17.20
CA ASN A 225 5.15 8.19 -17.86
C ASN A 225 6.65 7.93 -17.78
N SER A 226 7.09 6.80 -17.21
CA SER A 226 8.50 6.46 -17.23
C SER A 226 8.87 5.83 -18.57
N LEU A 227 10.03 6.20 -19.10
CA LEU A 227 10.59 5.47 -20.24
C LEU A 227 10.75 3.99 -19.87
N SER A 228 11.07 3.63 -18.63
CA SER A 228 11.22 2.25 -18.11
C SER A 228 9.92 1.46 -17.93
N PHE A 229 8.78 2.02 -18.35
CA PHE A 229 7.48 1.34 -18.24
C PHE A 229 7.40 -0.03 -18.94
N PRO A 230 7.99 -0.26 -20.13
CA PRO A 230 7.97 -1.58 -20.77
C PRO A 230 8.55 -2.68 -19.88
N GLU A 231 9.66 -2.42 -19.19
CA GLU A 231 10.32 -3.38 -18.30
C GLU A 231 9.51 -3.57 -17.02
N TYR A 232 9.02 -2.48 -16.43
CA TYR A 232 8.19 -2.53 -15.23
C TYR A 232 6.91 -3.34 -15.45
N SER A 233 6.22 -3.09 -16.57
CA SER A 233 4.91 -3.67 -16.85
C SER A 233 4.96 -5.10 -17.39
N ALA A 234 6.11 -5.55 -17.90
CA ALA A 234 6.28 -6.89 -18.46
C ALA A 234 5.93 -8.00 -17.45
N TYR A 235 6.47 -7.92 -16.22
CA TYR A 235 6.18 -8.90 -15.16
C TYR A 235 4.69 -8.92 -14.82
N ILE A 236 4.07 -7.74 -14.71
CA ILE A 236 2.63 -7.61 -14.41
C ILE A 236 1.78 -8.31 -15.45
N VAL A 237 2.06 -8.10 -16.75
CA VAL A 237 1.32 -8.74 -17.84
C VAL A 237 1.46 -10.26 -17.80
N VAL A 238 2.66 -10.78 -17.51
CA VAL A 238 2.90 -12.23 -17.42
C VAL A 238 2.09 -12.85 -16.29
N GLU A 239 2.12 -12.26 -15.09
CA GLU A 239 1.38 -12.79 -13.94
C GLU A 239 -0.14 -12.71 -14.13
N LEU A 240 -0.64 -11.60 -14.68
CA LEU A 240 -2.06 -11.46 -15.00
C LEU A 240 -2.53 -12.53 -16.01
N LYS A 241 -1.72 -12.84 -17.03
CA LYS A 241 -2.03 -13.93 -17.97
C LYS A 241 -2.04 -15.29 -17.27
N ARG A 242 -1.11 -15.55 -16.35
CA ARG A 242 -1.07 -16.80 -15.56
C ARG A 242 -2.32 -16.95 -14.70
N ILE A 243 -2.74 -15.89 -14.01
CA ILE A 243 -3.95 -15.91 -13.16
C ILE A 243 -5.20 -16.17 -14.00
N ARG A 244 -5.35 -15.45 -15.12
CA ARG A 244 -6.47 -15.64 -16.05
C ARG A 244 -6.58 -17.07 -16.58
N ASN A 245 -5.44 -17.69 -16.88
CA ASN A 245 -5.37 -19.05 -17.43
C ASN A 245 -5.30 -20.14 -16.35
N SER A 246 -5.53 -19.80 -15.08
CA SER A 246 -5.50 -20.78 -13.99
C SER A 246 -6.64 -21.80 -14.10
N GLN A 247 -6.45 -22.96 -13.48
CA GLN A 247 -7.39 -24.09 -13.59
C GLN A 247 -8.78 -23.77 -13.01
N ASN A 248 -8.85 -22.93 -11.98
CA ASN A 248 -10.14 -22.47 -11.46
C ASN A 248 -10.56 -21.22 -12.23
N LYS A 249 -11.80 -21.25 -12.74
CA LYS A 249 -12.36 -20.10 -13.44
C LYS A 249 -12.58 -18.95 -12.45
N CYS A 250 -11.81 -17.89 -12.62
CA CYS A 250 -12.17 -16.59 -12.05
C CYS A 250 -13.52 -16.13 -12.61
N SER A 251 -14.22 -15.27 -11.89
CA SER A 251 -15.46 -14.66 -12.35
C SER A 251 -15.24 -13.92 -13.68
N SER A 252 -16.29 -13.87 -14.51
CA SER A 252 -16.20 -13.26 -15.85
C SER A 252 -15.67 -11.83 -15.80
N TRP A 253 -16.11 -11.03 -14.83
CA TRP A 253 -15.70 -9.65 -14.67
C TRP A 253 -14.19 -9.50 -14.34
N VAL A 254 -13.62 -10.42 -13.56
CA VAL A 254 -12.17 -10.44 -13.26
C VAL A 254 -11.38 -10.64 -14.55
N ASN A 255 -11.79 -11.62 -15.36
CA ASN A 255 -11.10 -11.90 -16.62
C ASN A 255 -11.20 -10.71 -17.60
N SER A 256 -12.36 -10.09 -17.72
CA SER A 256 -12.55 -8.89 -18.55
C SER A 256 -11.66 -7.72 -18.09
N LYS A 257 -11.58 -7.47 -16.77
CA LYS A 257 -10.73 -6.42 -16.21
C LYS A 257 -9.24 -6.71 -16.42
N ILE A 258 -8.82 -7.97 -16.26
CA ILE A 258 -7.45 -8.42 -16.58
C ILE A 258 -7.12 -8.16 -18.05
N GLU A 259 -8.01 -8.54 -18.97
CA GLU A 259 -7.82 -8.32 -20.40
C GLU A 259 -7.70 -6.83 -20.76
N ALA A 260 -8.56 -5.99 -20.17
CA ALA A 260 -8.51 -4.55 -20.34
C ALA A 260 -7.16 -3.97 -19.90
N ILE A 261 -6.66 -4.38 -18.72
CA ILE A 261 -5.34 -3.96 -18.21
C ILE A 261 -4.23 -4.41 -19.17
N ILE A 262 -4.22 -5.69 -19.59
CA ILE A 262 -3.20 -6.22 -20.49
C ILE A 262 -3.19 -5.48 -21.82
N LYS A 263 -4.36 -5.21 -22.39
CA LYS A 263 -4.51 -4.48 -23.66
C LYS A 263 -3.99 -3.03 -23.53
N ALA A 264 -4.37 -2.33 -22.46
CA ALA A 264 -3.91 -0.98 -22.18
C ALA A 264 -2.40 -0.89 -21.99
N VAL A 265 -1.83 -1.81 -21.20
CA VAL A 265 -0.37 -1.91 -21.00
C VAL A 265 0.35 -2.16 -22.31
N LYS A 266 -0.11 -3.12 -23.13
CA LYS A 266 0.53 -3.43 -24.42
C LYS A 266 0.57 -2.22 -25.34
N ALA A 267 -0.57 -1.54 -25.53
CA ALA A 267 -0.65 -0.36 -26.37
C ALA A 267 0.25 0.79 -25.88
N HIS A 268 0.36 0.95 -24.56
CA HIS A 268 1.23 1.98 -23.99
C HIS A 268 2.72 1.63 -24.08
N THR A 269 3.07 0.36 -23.91
CA THR A 269 4.43 -0.16 -24.10
C THR A 269 4.92 0.06 -25.53
N GLU A 270 4.11 -0.25 -26.54
CA GLU A 270 4.44 0.00 -27.95
C GLU A 270 4.71 1.49 -28.21
N ARG A 271 3.87 2.37 -27.65
CA ARG A 271 4.05 3.82 -27.76
C ARG A 271 5.37 4.30 -27.13
N ILE A 272 5.69 3.83 -25.94
CA ILE A 272 6.93 4.20 -25.25
C ILE A 272 8.16 3.68 -26.00
N GLN A 273 8.08 2.48 -26.57
CA GLN A 273 9.15 1.94 -27.42
C GLN A 273 9.43 2.84 -28.63
N SER A 274 8.39 3.32 -29.33
CA SER A 274 8.58 4.27 -30.44
C SER A 274 9.19 5.60 -29.98
N ILE A 275 8.87 6.08 -28.78
CA ILE A 275 9.50 7.29 -28.21
C ILE A 275 10.98 7.04 -27.94
N ARG A 276 11.35 5.88 -27.38
CA ARG A 276 12.73 5.50 -27.06
C ARG A 276 13.65 5.44 -28.27
N GLU A 277 13.14 5.01 -29.42
CA GLU A 277 13.91 4.93 -30.68
C GLU A 277 14.49 6.29 -31.11
N GLY A 278 13.83 7.39 -30.74
CA GLY A 278 14.29 8.76 -31.00
C GLY A 278 15.26 9.33 -29.96
N ILE A 279 15.58 8.60 -28.90
CA ILE A 279 16.41 9.09 -27.80
C ILE A 279 17.84 8.60 -27.97
N THR A 280 18.75 9.53 -28.23
CA THR A 280 20.19 9.25 -28.35
C THR A 280 21.00 9.68 -27.12
N SER A 281 20.38 10.47 -26.23
CA SER A 281 21.02 11.00 -25.03
C SER A 281 20.76 10.13 -23.80
N THR A 282 21.79 9.88 -23.01
CA THR A 282 21.70 9.24 -21.69
C THR A 282 21.61 10.25 -20.54
N ASP A 283 21.56 11.54 -20.85
CA ASP A 283 21.44 12.60 -19.84
C ASP A 283 20.08 12.56 -19.14
N VAL A 284 20.10 12.54 -17.80
CA VAL A 284 18.91 12.42 -16.95
C VAL A 284 17.95 13.60 -17.14
N SER A 285 18.48 14.82 -17.33
CA SER A 285 17.63 16.00 -17.50
C SER A 285 16.86 15.97 -18.83
N THR A 286 17.51 15.45 -19.87
CA THR A 286 16.92 15.22 -21.20
C THR A 286 15.87 14.13 -21.14
N ILE A 287 16.17 13.01 -20.48
CA ILE A 287 15.22 11.90 -20.26
C ILE A 287 13.95 12.40 -19.57
N ARG A 288 14.07 13.17 -18.49
CA ARG A 288 12.91 13.70 -17.76
C ARG A 288 12.01 14.59 -18.62
N LYS A 289 12.59 15.46 -19.45
CA LYS A 289 11.84 16.30 -20.39
C LYS A 289 11.08 15.49 -21.44
N VAL A 290 11.58 14.31 -21.78
CA VAL A 290 10.88 13.37 -22.68
C VAL A 290 9.74 12.68 -21.92
N GLU A 291 10.00 12.18 -20.71
CA GLU A 291 8.99 11.57 -19.83
C GLU A 291 7.79 12.49 -19.56
N GLU A 292 8.03 13.79 -19.37
CA GLU A 292 6.98 14.82 -19.21
C GLU A 292 6.05 14.95 -20.42
N LYS A 293 6.50 14.56 -21.61
CA LYS A 293 5.71 14.61 -22.85
C LYS A 293 5.00 13.30 -23.17
N ILE A 294 5.23 12.25 -22.38
CA ILE A 294 4.55 10.97 -22.60
C ILE A 294 3.05 11.16 -22.34
N PRO A 295 2.18 10.80 -23.30
CA PRO A 295 0.74 10.91 -23.13
C PRO A 295 0.26 10.09 -21.92
N ALA A 296 -0.78 10.58 -21.25
CA ALA A 296 -1.37 9.90 -20.11
C ALA A 296 -1.79 8.47 -20.45
N PHE A 297 -1.61 7.56 -19.48
CA PHE A 297 -2.06 6.18 -19.60
C PHE A 297 -3.58 6.09 -19.70
N GLN A 298 -4.07 5.50 -20.78
CA GLN A 298 -5.50 5.28 -20.98
C GLN A 298 -5.86 3.85 -20.63
N MET A 299 -6.62 3.68 -19.55
CA MET A 299 -7.18 2.41 -19.13
C MET A 299 -8.70 2.51 -19.28
N ASN A 300 -9.21 2.13 -20.44
CA ASN A 300 -10.65 2.12 -20.70
C ASN A 300 -11.24 0.90 -19.99
N ILE A 301 -11.64 1.10 -18.74
CA ILE A 301 -12.44 0.15 -17.97
C ILE A 301 -13.83 0.76 -17.91
N GLU A 302 -14.61 0.52 -18.97
CA GLU A 302 -16.07 0.67 -18.93
C GLU A 302 -16.69 -0.70 -18.69
#